data_AF-C3W8K0-F1
#
_entry.id   AF-C3W8K0-F1
#
_cell.length_a   1.000
_cell.length_b   1.000
_cell.length_c   1.000
_cell.angle_alpha   90.00
_cell.angle_beta   90.00
_cell.angle_gamma   90.00
#
_symmetry.space_group_name_H-M   'P 1'
#
loop_
_entity.id
_entity.type
_entity.pdbx_description
1 polymer ?
#
loop_
_entity_poly.entity_id
_entity_poly.type
_entity_poly.pdbx_seq_one_letter_code
_entity_poly.pdbx_strand_id
1 'polypeptide(L)'
;FDDYLLPAEKFAALKREQALPLAINPNSDQYLEERLQLLDEQLATVTRLAKDNELPDAILTESGLKITPLDAAVPDRAQALIDQTSQLLPRIKITELLMDVDDWTGFSRHFTHLKDGAEAK
;
A
#
# COMPACT_ATOMS: atom_id res chain seq x y z
N PHE A 1 -24.67 1.66 -10.63
CA PHE A 1 -24.14 2.46 -9.51
C PHE A 1 -25.21 2.69 -8.45
N ASP A 2 -26.45 3.01 -8.86
CA ASP A 2 -27.57 3.22 -7.93
C ASP A 2 -28.03 1.97 -7.17
N ASP A 3 -27.79 0.76 -7.68
CA ASP A 3 -28.17 -0.50 -7.02
C ASP A 3 -27.43 -0.78 -5.69
N TYR A 4 -26.35 -0.03 -5.40
CA TYR A 4 -25.58 -0.15 -4.15
C TYR A 4 -25.95 0.92 -3.12
N LEU A 5 -26.81 1.88 -3.49
CA LEU A 5 -27.22 2.95 -2.59
C LEU A 5 -28.44 2.54 -1.80
N LEU A 6 -28.42 2.83 -0.49
CA LEU A 6 -29.60 2.70 0.33
C LEU A 6 -30.65 3.73 -0.15
N PRO A 7 -31.89 3.33 -0.50
CA PRO A 7 -32.92 4.27 -0.93
C PRO A 7 -33.16 5.36 0.11
N ALA A 8 -33.36 6.61 -0.34
CA ALA A 8 -33.48 7.77 0.55
C ALA A 8 -34.59 7.62 1.60
N GLU A 9 -35.74 7.04 1.22
CA GLU A 9 -36.85 6.74 2.14
C GLU A 9 -36.43 5.76 3.25
N LYS A 10 -35.70 4.70 2.87
CA LYS A 10 -35.20 3.69 3.81
C LYS A 10 -34.12 4.28 4.72
N PHE A 11 -33.25 5.13 4.19
CA PHE A 11 -32.27 5.87 4.98
C PHE A 11 -32.95 6.81 5.99
N ALA A 12 -33.97 7.56 5.57
CA ALA A 12 -34.70 8.49 6.43
C ALA A 12 -35.46 7.76 7.57
N ALA A 13 -36.03 6.58 7.27
CA ALA A 13 -36.63 5.71 8.29
C ALA A 13 -35.60 5.21 9.31
N LEU A 14 -34.50 4.61 8.84
CA LEU A 14 -33.43 4.09 9.71
C LEU A 14 -32.76 5.18 10.55
N LYS A 15 -32.60 6.40 10.00
CA LYS A 15 -32.05 7.55 10.71
C LYS A 15 -32.99 8.03 11.83
N ARG A 16 -34.31 8.05 11.60
CA ARG A 16 -35.31 8.40 12.61
C ARG A 16 -35.36 7.37 13.75
N GLU A 17 -35.21 6.10 13.41
CA GLU A 17 -35.22 4.98 14.36
C GLU A 17 -33.88 4.75 15.05
N GLN A 18 -32.84 5.54 14.73
CA GLN A 18 -31.45 5.33 15.18
C GLN A 18 -30.93 3.90 14.94
N ALA A 19 -31.47 3.22 13.92
CA ALA A 19 -31.19 1.82 13.60
C ALA A 19 -30.26 1.67 12.38
N LEU A 20 -29.50 2.73 12.06
CA LEU A 20 -28.49 2.65 11.00
C LEU A 20 -27.43 1.60 11.41
N PRO A 21 -27.09 0.65 10.53
CA PRO A 21 -26.11 -0.41 10.82
C PRO A 21 -24.68 0.15 10.77
N LEU A 22 -24.39 1.11 11.64
CA LEU A 22 -23.07 1.70 11.81
C LEU A 22 -22.39 1.01 12.98
N ALA A 23 -21.17 0.55 12.77
CA ALA A 23 -20.34 -0.04 13.83
C ALA A 23 -19.77 1.01 14.80
N ILE A 24 -20.14 2.27 14.63
CA ILE A 24 -19.67 3.42 15.41
C ILE A 24 -20.86 4.20 15.94
N ASN A 25 -20.63 4.98 17.00
CA ASN A 25 -21.62 5.90 17.51
C ASN A 25 -22.00 6.93 16.43
N PRO A 26 -23.28 7.03 16.03
CA PRO A 26 -23.73 8.00 15.03
C PRO A 26 -23.76 9.44 15.57
N ASN A 27 -23.63 9.65 16.88
CA ASN A 27 -23.46 10.98 17.47
C ASN A 27 -22.01 11.45 17.27
N SER A 28 -21.82 12.48 16.45
CA SER A 28 -20.50 13.00 16.10
C SER A 28 -19.70 13.47 17.30
N ASP A 29 -20.35 14.19 18.23
CA ASP A 29 -19.65 14.84 19.33
C ASP A 29 -19.16 13.79 20.34
N GLN A 30 -20.04 12.83 20.65
CA GLN A 30 -19.70 11.73 21.53
C GLN A 30 -18.64 10.81 20.90
N TYR A 31 -18.76 10.50 19.60
CA TYR A 31 -17.75 9.74 18.88
C TYR A 31 -16.39 10.44 18.93
N LEU A 32 -16.34 11.74 18.68
CA LEU A 32 -15.10 12.52 18.73
C LEU A 32 -14.49 12.52 20.14
N GLU A 33 -15.30 12.71 21.17
CA GLU A 33 -14.85 12.65 22.56
C GLU A 33 -14.23 11.29 22.90
N GLU A 34 -14.92 10.20 22.57
CA GLU A 34 -14.42 8.83 22.75
C GLU A 34 -13.10 8.59 21.99
N ARG A 35 -12.99 9.09 20.75
CA ARG A 35 -11.76 8.96 19.94
C ARG A 35 -10.60 9.78 20.48
N LEU A 36 -10.86 10.98 21.01
CA LEU A 36 -9.85 11.84 21.62
C LEU A 36 -9.34 11.25 22.93
N GLN A 37 -10.24 10.73 23.77
CA GLN A 37 -9.85 10.06 25.00
C GLN A 37 -9.00 8.82 24.72
N LEU A 38 -9.44 7.97 23.78
CA LEU A 38 -8.66 6.81 23.37
C LEU A 38 -7.29 7.23 22.83
N LEU A 39 -7.22 8.28 22.01
CA LEU A 39 -5.95 8.79 21.49
C LEU A 39 -5.01 9.20 22.62
N ASP A 40 -5.49 9.92 23.62
CA ASP A 40 -4.70 10.36 24.77
C ASP A 40 -4.14 9.17 25.55
N GLU A 41 -4.98 8.17 25.84
CA GLU A 41 -4.58 6.92 26.51
C GLU A 41 -3.50 6.15 25.73
N GLN A 42 -3.66 6.06 24.40
CA GLN A 42 -2.69 5.40 23.53
C GLN A 42 -1.37 6.19 23.45
N LEU A 43 -1.43 7.52 23.37
CA LEU A 43 -0.23 8.36 23.36
C LEU A 43 0.54 8.28 24.68
N ALA A 44 -0.15 8.25 25.82
CA ALA A 44 0.48 8.04 27.12
C ALA A 44 1.19 6.67 27.18
N THR A 45 0.56 5.63 26.65
CA THR A 45 1.13 4.28 26.57
C THR A 45 2.36 4.25 25.66
N VAL A 46 2.27 4.81 24.46
CA VAL A 46 3.38 4.90 23.50
C VAL A 46 4.53 5.71 24.08
N THR A 47 4.26 6.83 24.77
CA THR A 47 5.28 7.67 25.39
C THR A 47 6.07 6.91 26.46
N ARG A 48 5.36 6.12 27.29
CA ARG A 48 5.99 5.25 28.29
C ARG A 48 6.86 4.19 27.63
N LEU A 49 6.33 3.45 26.66
CA LEU A 49 7.07 2.41 25.94
C LEU A 49 8.27 2.98 25.17
N ALA A 50 8.13 4.17 24.58
CA ALA A 50 9.21 4.84 23.86
C ALA A 50 10.37 5.20 24.80
N LYS A 51 10.04 5.70 26.00
CA LYS A 51 11.03 6.05 27.03
C LYS A 51 11.82 4.82 27.50
N ASP A 52 11.15 3.70 27.66
CA ASP A 52 11.75 2.45 28.13
C ASP A 52 12.36 1.62 26.96
N ASN A 53 12.27 2.13 25.72
CA ASN A 53 12.70 1.46 24.49
C ASN A 53 12.03 0.10 24.26
N GLU A 54 10.77 -0.01 24.68
CA GLU A 54 9.92 -1.21 24.63
C GLU A 54 8.83 -1.11 23.55
N LEU A 55 8.94 -0.15 22.63
CA LEU A 55 8.00 -0.05 21.52
C LEU A 55 8.11 -1.30 20.61
N PRO A 56 6.99 -1.96 20.28
CA PRO A 56 7.02 -3.08 19.36
C PRO A 56 7.39 -2.57 17.96
N ASP A 57 8.35 -3.23 17.33
CA ASP A 57 8.81 -2.94 15.96
C ASP A 57 9.16 -1.47 15.68
N ALA A 58 9.48 -0.70 16.72
CA ALA A 58 9.81 0.71 16.58
C ALA A 58 10.76 1.19 17.68
N ILE A 59 11.57 2.19 17.36
CA ILE A 59 12.48 2.86 18.29
C ILE A 59 12.37 4.37 18.05
N LEU A 60 12.25 5.14 19.13
CA LEU A 60 12.32 6.60 19.04
C LEU A 60 13.78 7.04 19.19
N THR A 61 14.33 7.66 18.15
CA THR A 61 15.72 8.16 18.11
C THR A 61 15.73 9.69 18.04
N GLU A 62 16.89 10.32 18.20
CA GLU A 62 17.05 11.78 18.06
C GLU A 62 16.65 12.30 16.67
N SER A 63 16.78 11.47 15.62
CA SER A 63 16.37 11.79 14.26
C SER A 63 14.90 11.45 13.96
N GLY A 64 14.16 10.93 14.94
CA GLY A 64 12.74 10.61 14.84
C GLY A 64 12.41 9.12 15.05
N LEU A 65 11.22 8.72 14.59
CA LEU A 65 10.69 7.36 14.73
C LEU A 65 11.32 6.43 13.68
N LYS A 66 12.02 5.39 14.14
CA LYS A 66 12.53 4.31 13.28
C LYS A 66 11.64 3.09 13.46
N ILE A 67 11.03 2.63 12.38
CA ILE A 67 10.21 1.41 12.35
C ILE A 67 11.08 0.25 11.85
N THR A 68 11.03 -0.90 12.52
CA THR A 68 11.69 -2.14 12.11
C THR A 68 11.07 -2.59 10.78
N PRO A 69 11.87 -2.81 9.73
CA PRO A 69 11.37 -3.34 8.47
C PRO A 69 10.68 -4.69 8.68
N LEU A 70 9.58 -4.93 7.98
CA LEU A 70 8.98 -6.26 7.94
C LEU A 70 9.93 -7.22 7.25
N ASP A 71 10.17 -8.37 7.87
CA ASP A 71 10.83 -9.48 7.21
C ASP A 71 9.99 -9.96 6.03
N ALA A 72 10.66 -10.41 4.97
CA ALA A 72 9.98 -10.95 3.81
C ALA A 72 9.16 -12.19 4.22
N ALA A 73 7.84 -12.03 4.32
CA ALA A 73 6.90 -13.12 4.61
C ALA A 73 6.63 -14.00 3.37
N VAL A 74 7.60 -14.10 2.45
CA VAL A 74 7.47 -14.91 1.24
C VAL A 74 7.66 -16.37 1.64
N PRO A 75 6.64 -17.24 1.48
CA PRO A 75 6.80 -18.66 1.80
C PRO A 75 7.89 -19.28 0.91
N ASP A 76 8.70 -20.19 1.44
CA ASP A 76 9.74 -20.89 0.66
C ASP A 76 9.19 -21.54 -0.62
N ARG A 77 7.92 -21.95 -0.60
CA ARG A 77 7.20 -22.50 -1.76
C ARG A 77 7.07 -21.50 -2.92
N ALA A 78 6.98 -20.21 -2.64
CA ALA A 78 6.92 -19.18 -3.67
C ALA A 78 8.26 -19.10 -4.43
N GLN A 79 9.39 -19.21 -3.73
CA GLN A 79 10.70 -19.27 -4.39
C GLN A 79 10.83 -20.53 -5.24
N ALA A 80 10.39 -21.69 -4.73
CA ALA A 80 10.40 -22.94 -5.50
C ALA A 80 9.53 -22.87 -6.77
N LEU A 81 8.41 -22.14 -6.74
CA LEU A 81 7.56 -21.92 -7.90
C LEU A 81 8.20 -20.94 -8.91
N ILE A 82 8.85 -19.88 -8.41
CA ILE A 82 9.62 -18.93 -9.24
C ILE A 82 10.73 -19.68 -9.99
N ASP A 83 11.47 -20.54 -9.29
CA ASP A 83 12.57 -21.31 -9.87
C ASP A 83 12.07 -22.28 -10.94
N GLN A 84 11.00 -23.04 -10.65
CA GLN A 84 10.37 -23.94 -11.62
C GLN A 84 9.87 -23.20 -12.85
N THR A 85 9.16 -22.08 -12.66
CA THR A 85 8.61 -21.29 -13.77
C THR A 85 9.74 -20.69 -14.60
N SER A 86 10.80 -20.20 -13.96
CA SER A 86 11.97 -19.64 -14.64
C SER A 86 12.73 -20.68 -15.46
N GLN A 87 12.72 -21.96 -15.06
CA GLN A 87 13.32 -23.05 -15.85
C GLN A 87 12.53 -23.39 -17.11
N LEU A 88 11.23 -23.09 -17.14
CA LEU A 88 10.37 -23.30 -18.33
C LEU A 88 10.52 -22.17 -19.35
N LEU A 89 11.06 -21.03 -18.95
CA LEU A 89 11.28 -19.88 -19.82
C LEU A 89 12.61 -20.01 -20.58
N PRO A 90 12.67 -19.59 -21.85
CA PRO A 90 13.90 -19.59 -22.61
C PRO A 90 14.93 -18.66 -21.96
N ARG A 91 16.18 -19.13 -21.85
CA ARG A 91 17.31 -18.34 -21.37
C ARG A 91 17.81 -17.42 -22.48
N ILE A 92 17.07 -16.35 -22.75
CA ILE A 92 17.48 -15.29 -23.67
C ILE A 92 18.16 -14.16 -22.88
N LYS A 93 19.23 -13.57 -23.42
CA LYS A 93 19.81 -12.36 -22.82
C LYS A 93 18.83 -11.23 -23.04
N ILE A 94 18.51 -10.47 -21.99
CA ILE A 94 17.59 -9.32 -22.09
C ILE A 94 18.04 -8.36 -23.19
N THR A 95 19.35 -8.14 -23.36
CA THR A 95 19.89 -7.30 -24.43
C THR A 95 19.59 -7.83 -25.83
N GLU A 96 19.61 -9.16 -26.03
CA GLU A 96 19.29 -9.79 -27.33
C GLU A 96 17.79 -9.66 -27.61
N LEU A 97 16.94 -9.95 -26.62
CA LEU A 97 15.50 -9.75 -26.74
C LEU A 97 15.13 -8.29 -27.03
N LEU A 98 15.80 -7.34 -26.37
CA LEU A 98 15.58 -5.91 -26.61
C LEU A 98 15.99 -5.50 -28.02
N MET A 99 17.09 -6.03 -28.56
CA MET A 99 17.49 -5.81 -29.96
C MET A 99 16.46 -6.41 -30.93
N ASP A 100 16.00 -7.64 -30.71
CA ASP A 100 14.99 -8.29 -31.57
C ASP A 100 13.67 -7.52 -31.57
N VAL A 101 13.21 -7.06 -30.40
CA VAL A 101 12.01 -6.23 -30.27
C VAL A 101 12.19 -4.88 -30.96
N ASP A 102 13.37 -4.28 -30.85
CA ASP A 102 13.66 -3.02 -31.53
C ASP A 102 13.69 -3.19 -33.05
N ASP A 103 14.30 -4.27 -33.57
CA ASP A 103 14.28 -4.60 -34.99
C ASP A 103 12.84 -4.81 -35.51
N TRP A 104 11.97 -5.43 -34.72
CA TRP A 104 10.57 -5.68 -35.11
C TRP A 104 9.67 -4.45 -35.03
N THR A 105 9.88 -3.60 -34.03
CA THR A 105 8.97 -2.49 -33.71
C THR A 105 9.50 -1.13 -34.14
N GLY A 106 10.81 -1.02 -34.35
CA GLY A 106 11.54 0.24 -34.51
C GLY A 106 11.37 1.16 -33.31
N PHE A 107 11.20 0.62 -32.10
CA PHE A 107 10.85 1.41 -30.92
C PHE A 107 11.88 2.51 -30.62
N SER A 108 13.16 2.21 -30.76
CA SER A 108 14.25 3.13 -30.45
C SER A 108 14.25 4.38 -31.33
N ARG A 109 13.75 4.32 -32.57
CA ARG A 109 13.68 5.48 -33.49
C ARG A 109 12.80 6.63 -32.96
N HIS A 110 11.93 6.34 -32.00
CA HIS A 110 11.08 7.33 -31.34
C HIS A 110 11.80 8.06 -30.20
N PHE A 111 13.03 7.65 -29.87
CA PHE A 111 13.90 8.32 -28.91
C PHE A 111 14.98 9.11 -29.64
N THR A 112 15.29 10.29 -29.08
CA THR A 112 16.31 11.19 -29.61
C THR A 112 17.64 10.93 -28.91
N HIS A 113 18.72 10.78 -29.66
CA HIS A 113 20.03 10.54 -29.09
C HIS A 113 20.53 11.76 -28.30
N LEU A 114 20.90 11.54 -27.04
CA LEU A 114 21.11 12.58 -26.02
C LEU A 114 22.22 13.58 -26.38
N LYS A 115 23.17 13.22 -27.25
CA LYS A 115 24.34 14.04 -27.56
C LYS A 115 24.26 14.84 -28.86
N ASP A 116 23.53 14.34 -29.86
CA ASP A 116 23.51 14.91 -31.21
C ASP A 116 22.09 15.18 -31.72
N GLY A 117 21.05 14.79 -30.97
CA GLY A 117 19.66 15.01 -31.34
C GLY A 117 19.21 14.19 -32.55
N ALA A 118 20.03 13.23 -33.01
CA ALA A 118 19.68 12.36 -34.12
C ALA A 118 18.65 11.31 -33.67
N GLU A 119 17.89 10.76 -34.63
CA GLU A 119 17.09 9.56 -34.38
C GLU A 119 18.01 8.41 -33.98
N ALA A 120 17.63 7.64 -32.95
CA ALA A 120 18.37 6.43 -32.61
C ALA A 120 18.31 5.47 -33.81
N LYS A 121 19.48 5.04 -34.27
CA LYS A 121 19.64 4.08 -35.37
C LYS A 121 19.52 2.66 -34.89
#